data_AF-A0A8J6ZMC4-F1
#
_entry.id   AF-A0A8J6ZMC4-F1
#
_cell.length_a   1.000
_cell.length_b   1.000
_cell.length_c   1.000
_cell.angle_alpha   90.00
_cell.angle_beta   90.00
_cell.angle_gamma   90.00
#
_symmetry.space_group_name_H-M   'P 1'
#
loop_
_entity.id
_entity.type
_entity.pdbx_description
1 polymer ?
#
loop_
_entity_poly.entity_id
_entity_poly.type
_entity_poly.pdbx_seq_one_letter_code
_entity_poly.pdbx_strand_id
1 'polypeptide(L)'
;MTETAYAARTNHAFVLTETLRVAELMYQGATQEDIRQRVLVEDLFQLRSQVSRERALQTVLKRLLQVPEEYIQLIATSNPDTRRFTILFLILREHRLLRELIAEVLLDKIKGFDYVVTTADLRTFFEGKRDQNSTVAAWSDSTYKKAASNTLLVLVNAGLLQPTSPRGNYQIRSVPVPSALRQQLLADRLDYYLTLMLDF
;
A
#
# COMPACT_ATOMS: atom_id res chain seq x y z
N MET A 1 6.60 -15.43 -9.10
CA MET A 1 5.51 -14.57 -8.59
C MET A 1 4.24 -14.93 -9.32
N THR A 2 3.15 -15.22 -8.61
CA THR A 2 1.83 -15.35 -9.24
C THR A 2 1.42 -13.99 -9.78
N GLU A 3 1.20 -13.92 -11.09
CA GLU A 3 0.78 -12.69 -11.76
C GLU A 3 -0.58 -12.27 -11.20
N THR A 4 -0.58 -11.21 -10.38
CA THR A 4 -1.80 -10.68 -9.78
C THR A 4 -2.54 -9.85 -10.82
N ALA A 5 -3.85 -10.02 -10.97
CA ALA A 5 -4.64 -9.20 -11.89
C ALA A 5 -4.57 -7.70 -11.51
N TYR A 6 -4.68 -6.81 -12.50
CA TYR A 6 -4.80 -5.38 -12.23
C TYR A 6 -6.13 -5.09 -11.54
N ALA A 7 -6.08 -4.28 -10.48
CA ALA A 7 -7.24 -3.78 -9.78
C ALA A 7 -7.07 -2.29 -9.54
N ALA A 8 -8.12 -1.50 -9.74
CA ALA A 8 -8.06 -0.05 -9.67
C ALA A 8 -7.88 0.51 -8.24
N ARG A 9 -8.28 -0.26 -7.22
CA ARG A 9 -8.10 0.07 -5.78
C ARG A 9 -8.51 1.52 -5.43
N THR A 10 -9.68 1.94 -5.91
CA THR A 10 -10.14 3.35 -5.87
C THR A 10 -10.68 3.83 -4.53
N ASN A 11 -11.13 2.93 -3.66
CA ASN A 11 -11.88 3.30 -2.46
C ASN A 11 -10.98 3.67 -1.28
N HIS A 12 -9.84 2.99 -1.09
CA HIS A 12 -8.93 3.32 -0.01
C HIS A 12 -7.48 3.03 -0.39
N ALA A 13 -6.69 4.09 -0.54
CA ALA A 13 -5.31 3.99 -0.99
C ALA A 13 -4.45 3.20 0.00
N PHE A 14 -4.39 3.65 1.27
CA PHE A 14 -3.45 3.12 2.26
C PHE A 14 -4.14 2.41 3.45
N VAL A 15 -5.24 2.96 3.98
CA VAL A 15 -6.01 2.33 5.09
C VAL A 15 -5.12 2.06 6.32
N LEU A 16 -4.17 2.95 6.63
CA LEU A 16 -3.18 2.70 7.68
C LEU A 16 -3.85 2.54 9.05
N THR A 17 -4.62 3.54 9.45
CA THR A 17 -5.23 3.61 10.78
C THR A 17 -6.18 2.44 10.98
N GLU A 18 -7.03 2.14 10.01
CA GLU A 18 -7.99 1.05 10.10
C GLU A 18 -7.28 -0.32 10.11
N THR A 19 -6.22 -0.49 9.31
CA THR A 19 -5.41 -1.73 9.34
C THR A 19 -4.76 -1.91 10.71
N LEU A 20 -4.19 -0.85 11.28
CA LEU A 20 -3.60 -0.87 12.62
C LEU A 20 -4.64 -1.25 13.68
N ARG A 21 -5.80 -0.60 13.68
CA ARG A 21 -6.87 -0.88 14.67
C ARG A 21 -7.32 -2.33 14.61
N VAL A 22 -7.53 -2.89 13.42
CA VAL A 22 -7.94 -4.29 13.30
C VAL A 22 -6.80 -5.23 13.71
N ALA A 23 -5.55 -4.94 13.35
CA ALA A 23 -4.41 -5.76 13.78
C ALA A 23 -4.23 -5.74 15.31
N GLU A 24 -4.42 -4.60 15.98
CA GLU A 24 -4.42 -4.48 17.44
C GLU A 24 -5.50 -5.39 18.07
N LEU A 25 -6.72 -5.41 17.50
CA LEU A 25 -7.80 -6.27 17.97
C LEU A 25 -7.51 -7.75 17.75
N MET A 26 -7.01 -8.13 16.57
CA MET A 26 -6.64 -9.51 16.27
C MET A 26 -5.55 -10.01 17.21
N TYR A 27 -4.53 -9.19 17.48
CA TYR A 27 -3.45 -9.52 18.41
C TYR A 27 -3.95 -9.68 19.87
N GLN A 28 -5.03 -8.99 20.25
CA GLN A 28 -5.70 -9.16 21.54
C GLN A 28 -6.61 -10.40 21.60
N GLY A 29 -6.69 -11.20 20.53
CA GLY A 29 -7.54 -12.39 20.45
C GLY A 29 -9.01 -12.10 20.13
N ALA A 30 -9.34 -10.88 19.66
CA ALA A 30 -10.71 -10.58 19.24
C ALA A 30 -11.12 -11.43 18.03
N THR A 31 -12.34 -11.97 18.06
CA THR A 31 -12.87 -12.72 16.93
C THR A 31 -13.24 -11.79 15.77
N GLN A 32 -13.44 -12.34 14.58
CA GLN A 32 -13.92 -11.55 13.44
C GLN A 32 -15.28 -10.89 13.74
N GLU A 33 -16.15 -11.56 14.50
CA GLU A 33 -17.45 -10.99 14.88
C GLU A 33 -17.28 -9.80 15.84
N ASP A 34 -16.40 -9.93 16.83
CA ASP A 34 -16.07 -8.81 17.74
C ASP A 34 -15.54 -7.60 16.97
N ILE A 35 -14.65 -7.84 16.01
CA ILE A 35 -14.10 -6.78 15.16
C ILE A 35 -15.20 -6.13 14.31
N ARG A 36 -16.12 -6.92 13.74
CA ARG A 36 -17.26 -6.39 12.97
C ARG A 36 -18.17 -5.53 13.84
N GLN A 37 -18.47 -5.96 15.06
CA GLN A 37 -19.25 -5.17 16.01
C GLN A 37 -18.59 -3.83 16.32
N ARG A 38 -17.30 -3.83 16.72
CA ARG A 38 -16.57 -2.59 17.03
C ARG A 38 -16.50 -1.63 15.84
N VAL A 39 -16.35 -2.14 14.62
CA VAL A 39 -16.22 -1.29 13.44
C VAL A 39 -17.55 -0.75 12.94
N LEU A 40 -18.60 -1.59 12.90
CA LEU A 40 -19.88 -1.23 12.29
C LEU A 40 -20.84 -0.56 13.28
N VAL A 41 -20.79 -0.96 14.55
CA VAL A 41 -21.69 -0.45 15.60
C VAL A 41 -21.01 0.64 16.42
N GLU A 42 -19.80 0.41 16.92
CA GLU A 42 -19.08 1.38 17.76
C GLU A 42 -18.33 2.46 16.96
N ASP A 43 -18.42 2.43 15.62
CA ASP A 43 -17.79 3.37 14.69
C ASP A 43 -16.27 3.54 14.92
N LEU A 44 -15.56 2.42 15.16
CA LEU A 44 -14.11 2.43 15.42
C LEU A 44 -13.29 3.14 14.32
N PHE A 45 -13.77 3.11 13.07
CA PHE A 45 -13.09 3.76 11.94
C PHE A 45 -13.46 5.24 11.76
N GLN A 46 -14.52 5.72 12.43
CA GLN A 46 -15.00 7.10 12.35
C GLN A 46 -15.28 7.55 10.90
N LEU A 47 -15.76 6.63 10.05
CA LEU A 47 -16.09 6.91 8.66
C LEU A 47 -17.58 7.25 8.53
N ARG A 48 -17.87 8.38 7.86
CA ARG A 48 -19.21 8.96 7.76
C ARG A 48 -20.30 8.01 7.24
N SER A 49 -19.97 7.08 6.35
CA SER A 49 -20.95 6.15 5.77
C SER A 49 -20.69 4.71 6.22
N GLN A 50 -21.78 4.00 6.55
CA GLN A 50 -21.73 2.58 6.88
C GLN A 50 -21.15 1.76 5.71
N VAL A 51 -21.52 2.07 4.47
CA VAL A 51 -21.00 1.41 3.27
C VAL A 51 -19.48 1.56 3.17
N SER A 52 -18.93 2.73 3.49
CA SER A 52 -17.48 2.96 3.53
C SER A 52 -16.82 2.14 4.63
N ARG A 53 -17.42 2.08 5.83
CA ARG A 53 -16.93 1.25 6.96
C ARG A 53 -16.87 -0.22 6.59
N GLU A 54 -17.95 -0.76 6.02
CA GLU A 54 -18.01 -2.15 5.60
C GLU A 54 -16.96 -2.47 4.53
N ARG A 55 -16.78 -1.60 3.53
CA ARG A 55 -15.76 -1.78 2.48
C ARG A 55 -14.34 -1.68 3.02
N ALA A 56 -14.07 -0.74 3.92
CA ALA A 56 -12.78 -0.62 4.60
C ALA A 56 -12.49 -1.89 5.39
N LEU A 57 -13.47 -2.34 6.20
CA LEU A 57 -13.33 -3.53 7.03
C LEU A 57 -13.07 -4.79 6.20
N GLN A 58 -13.85 -5.01 5.14
CA GLN A 58 -13.64 -6.13 4.22
C GLN A 58 -12.23 -6.09 3.61
N THR A 59 -11.74 -4.92 3.22
CA THR A 59 -10.39 -4.75 2.67
C THR A 59 -9.33 -5.11 3.71
N VAL A 60 -9.48 -4.62 4.94
CA VAL A 60 -8.54 -4.85 6.03
C VAL A 60 -8.52 -6.32 6.46
N LEU A 61 -9.69 -6.94 6.68
CA LEU A 61 -9.78 -8.34 7.07
C LEU A 61 -9.24 -9.26 5.98
N LYS A 62 -9.58 -9.02 4.71
CA LYS A 62 -9.06 -9.81 3.59
C LYS A 62 -7.53 -9.82 3.56
N ARG A 63 -6.90 -8.68 3.86
CA ARG A 63 -5.45 -8.52 3.92
C ARG A 63 -4.84 -9.24 5.11
N LEU A 64 -5.34 -8.98 6.31
CA LEU A 64 -4.77 -9.49 7.57
C LEU A 64 -4.99 -10.99 7.74
N LEU A 65 -6.05 -11.56 7.16
CA LEU A 65 -6.29 -13.02 7.18
C LEU A 65 -5.42 -13.80 6.18
N GLN A 66 -4.67 -13.13 5.30
CA GLN A 66 -3.80 -13.74 4.28
C GLN A 66 -2.31 -13.64 4.61
N VAL A 67 -1.98 -13.26 5.85
CA VAL A 67 -0.60 -13.10 6.33
C VAL A 67 -0.37 -13.96 7.55
N PRO A 68 0.86 -14.45 7.75
CA PRO A 68 1.28 -15.03 9.02
C PRO A 68 1.06 -14.06 10.19
N GLU A 69 0.84 -14.60 11.40
CA GLU A 69 0.52 -13.84 12.61
C GLU A 69 1.66 -12.90 13.01
N GLU A 70 2.91 -13.21 12.65
CA GLU A 70 4.10 -12.40 12.87
C GLU A 70 3.93 -10.99 12.27
N TYR A 71 3.32 -10.87 11.09
CA TYR A 71 3.04 -9.56 10.48
C TYR A 71 1.94 -8.80 11.22
N ILE A 72 0.95 -9.49 11.77
CA ILE A 72 -0.09 -8.88 12.61
C ILE A 72 0.55 -8.36 13.90
N GLN A 73 1.42 -9.15 14.53
CA GLN A 73 2.17 -8.76 15.72
C GLN A 73 3.09 -7.55 15.47
N LEU A 74 3.80 -7.51 14.32
CA LEU A 74 4.61 -6.36 13.93
C LEU A 74 3.77 -5.08 13.84
N ILE A 75 2.57 -5.16 13.25
CA ILE A 75 1.65 -4.02 13.15
C ILE A 75 1.11 -3.63 14.54
N ALA A 76 0.70 -4.59 15.36
CA ALA A 76 0.06 -4.31 16.64
C ALA A 76 1.03 -3.72 17.68
N THR A 77 2.27 -4.21 17.73
CA THR A 77 3.15 -3.98 18.89
C THR A 77 4.36 -3.09 18.63
N SER A 78 4.74 -2.87 17.37
CA SER A 78 5.99 -2.17 17.03
C SER A 78 5.85 -0.64 17.00
N ASN A 79 6.98 0.06 16.82
CA ASN A 79 7.00 1.51 16.63
C ASN A 79 6.31 1.95 15.30
N PRO A 80 5.93 3.24 15.16
CA PRO A 80 5.19 3.72 14.00
C PRO A 80 5.83 3.43 12.64
N ASP A 81 7.16 3.45 12.53
CA ASP A 81 7.85 3.16 11.27
C ASP A 81 7.72 1.69 10.89
N THR A 82 7.95 0.77 11.84
CA THR A 82 7.78 -0.67 11.62
C THR A 82 6.35 -1.00 11.22
N ARG A 83 5.36 -0.38 11.87
CA ARG A 83 3.94 -0.52 11.51
C ARG A 83 3.66 -0.05 10.08
N ARG A 84 4.13 1.15 9.73
CA ARG A 84 3.95 1.75 8.41
C ARG A 84 4.55 0.90 7.30
N PHE A 85 5.80 0.46 7.47
CA PHE A 85 6.48 -0.39 6.50
C PHE A 85 5.85 -1.78 6.40
N THR A 86 5.38 -2.35 7.52
CA THR A 86 4.70 -3.65 7.49
C THR A 86 3.38 -3.54 6.71
N ILE A 87 2.59 -2.48 6.94
CA ILE A 87 1.36 -2.23 6.18
C ILE A 87 1.67 -1.98 4.69
N LEU A 88 2.74 -1.23 4.38
CA LEU A 88 3.20 -1.04 3.00
C LEU A 88 3.50 -2.39 2.33
N PHE A 89 4.25 -3.27 2.98
CA PHE A 89 4.50 -4.62 2.49
C PHE A 89 3.20 -5.37 2.15
N LEU A 90 2.21 -5.33 3.05
CA LEU A 90 0.92 -5.98 2.81
C LEU A 90 0.20 -5.42 1.58
N ILE A 91 0.26 -4.10 1.39
CA ILE A 91 -0.33 -3.44 0.21
C ILE A 91 0.44 -3.82 -1.05
N LEU A 92 1.77 -3.87 -1.00
CA LEU A 92 2.62 -4.28 -2.12
C LEU A 92 2.27 -5.69 -2.58
N ARG A 93 1.96 -6.64 -1.69
CA ARG A 93 1.54 -8.00 -2.06
C ARG A 93 0.30 -8.01 -2.96
N GLU A 94 -0.62 -7.09 -2.73
CA GLU A 94 -1.94 -7.07 -3.37
C GLU A 94 -2.06 -6.11 -4.56
N HIS A 95 -1.11 -5.19 -4.71
CA HIS A 95 -1.24 -4.04 -5.60
C HIS A 95 -0.20 -4.06 -6.72
N ARG A 96 -0.49 -4.81 -7.80
CA ARG A 96 0.41 -4.94 -8.96
C ARG A 96 0.86 -3.58 -9.53
N LEU A 97 -0.08 -2.68 -9.81
CA LEU A 97 0.22 -1.36 -10.40
C LEU A 97 1.19 -0.52 -9.53
N LEU A 98 1.17 -0.72 -8.20
CA LEU A 98 2.06 -0.03 -7.28
C LEU A 98 3.47 -0.61 -7.36
N ARG A 99 3.59 -1.95 -7.36
CA ARG A 99 4.87 -2.63 -7.54
C ARG A 99 5.53 -2.25 -8.87
N GLU A 100 4.74 -2.18 -9.95
CA GLU A 100 5.23 -1.79 -11.27
C GLU A 100 5.64 -0.32 -11.31
N LEU A 101 4.88 0.60 -10.70
CA LEU A 101 5.29 2.00 -10.61
C LEU A 101 6.65 2.13 -9.90
N ILE A 102 6.84 1.38 -8.81
CA ILE A 102 8.13 1.36 -8.12
C ILE A 102 9.22 0.79 -9.02
N ALA A 103 8.98 -0.38 -9.60
CA ALA A 103 9.99 -1.11 -10.37
C ALA A 103 10.40 -0.43 -11.68
N GLU A 104 9.45 0.15 -12.41
CA GLU A 104 9.65 0.71 -13.75
C GLU A 104 9.95 2.22 -13.73
N VAL A 105 9.58 2.92 -12.64
CA VAL A 105 9.82 4.38 -12.55
C VAL A 105 10.79 4.70 -11.44
N LEU A 106 10.49 4.36 -10.19
CA LEU A 106 11.31 4.79 -9.06
C LEU A 106 12.70 4.13 -9.08
N LEU A 107 12.78 2.82 -9.30
CA LEU A 107 14.06 2.11 -9.32
C LEU A 107 14.93 2.55 -10.51
N ASP A 108 14.35 2.76 -11.69
CA ASP A 108 15.10 3.20 -12.87
C ASP A 108 15.61 4.64 -12.71
N LYS A 109 14.81 5.51 -12.09
CA LYS A 109 15.24 6.85 -11.69
C LYS A 109 16.40 6.83 -10.70
N ILE A 110 16.33 6.00 -9.65
CA ILE A 110 17.42 5.82 -8.68
C ILE A 110 18.70 5.34 -9.38
N LYS A 111 18.60 4.34 -10.27
CA LYS A 111 19.77 3.85 -11.05
C LYS A 111 20.39 4.95 -11.91
N GLY A 112 19.57 5.85 -12.45
CA GLY A 112 19.99 7.01 -13.23
C GLY A 112 20.45 8.21 -12.40
N PHE A 113 20.52 8.10 -11.07
CA PHE A 113 20.80 9.20 -10.14
C PHE A 113 19.83 10.40 -10.25
N ASP A 114 18.63 10.16 -10.77
CA ASP A 114 17.52 11.12 -10.80
C ASP A 114 16.56 10.76 -9.67
N TYR A 115 16.51 11.56 -8.61
CA TYR A 115 15.65 11.29 -7.46
C TYR A 115 14.33 12.06 -7.49
N VAL A 116 13.92 12.60 -8.63
CA VAL A 116 12.66 13.35 -8.77
C VAL A 116 11.72 12.64 -9.75
N VAL A 117 10.56 12.23 -9.26
CA VAL A 117 9.45 11.75 -10.09
C VAL A 117 8.59 12.96 -10.50
N THR A 118 8.52 13.21 -11.80
CA THR A 118 7.73 14.30 -12.37
C THR A 118 6.32 13.86 -12.77
N THR A 119 5.44 14.82 -12.98
CA THR A 119 4.09 14.54 -13.53
C THR A 119 4.15 13.89 -14.92
N ALA A 120 5.17 14.20 -15.72
CA ALA A 120 5.37 13.60 -17.03
C ALA A 120 5.72 12.11 -16.92
N ASP A 121 6.63 11.75 -16.01
CA ASP A 121 7.00 10.35 -15.75
C ASP A 121 5.77 9.52 -15.36
N LEU A 122 4.96 10.05 -14.46
CA LEU A 122 3.73 9.41 -14.01
C LEU A 122 2.72 9.24 -15.13
N ARG A 123 2.52 10.29 -15.94
CA ARG A 123 1.63 10.24 -17.10
C ARG A 123 2.08 9.15 -18.07
N THR A 124 3.36 9.14 -18.46
CA THR A 124 3.92 8.15 -19.37
C THR A 124 3.77 6.73 -18.83
N PHE A 125 4.06 6.51 -17.54
CA PHE A 125 3.86 5.21 -16.91
C PHE A 125 2.40 4.75 -17.01
N PHE A 126 1.45 5.55 -16.51
CA PHE A 126 0.06 5.11 -16.47
C PHE A 126 -0.53 4.95 -17.88
N GLU A 127 -0.21 5.85 -18.82
CA GLU A 127 -0.67 5.75 -20.22
C GLU A 127 -0.12 4.47 -20.88
N GLY A 128 1.16 4.18 -20.68
CA GLY A 128 1.75 2.91 -21.12
C GLY A 128 1.03 1.69 -20.55
N LYS A 129 0.61 1.71 -19.28
CA LYS A 129 -0.19 0.62 -18.69
C LYS A 129 -1.57 0.48 -19.32
N ARG A 130 -2.19 1.59 -19.72
CA ARG A 130 -3.46 1.60 -20.45
C ARG A 130 -3.31 0.96 -21.83
N ASP A 131 -2.22 1.25 -22.53
CA ASP A 131 -1.97 0.72 -23.89
C ASP A 131 -1.59 -0.76 -23.88
N GLN A 132 -0.83 -1.21 -22.87
CA GLN A 132 -0.28 -2.57 -22.80
C GLN A 132 -1.26 -3.59 -22.21
N ASN A 133 -2.28 -3.16 -21.46
CA ASN A 133 -3.14 -4.08 -20.71
C ASN A 133 -4.63 -3.78 -20.89
N SER A 134 -5.37 -4.75 -21.44
CA SER A 134 -6.81 -4.65 -21.69
C SER A 134 -7.66 -4.41 -20.44
N THR A 135 -7.24 -4.91 -19.26
CA THR A 135 -7.96 -4.67 -18.00
C THR A 135 -7.85 -3.21 -17.58
N VAL A 136 -6.66 -2.62 -17.69
CA VAL A 136 -6.43 -1.20 -17.39
C VAL A 136 -7.08 -0.31 -18.45
N ALA A 137 -7.01 -0.70 -19.73
CA ALA A 137 -7.67 -0.02 -20.85
C ALA A 137 -9.19 0.12 -20.68
N ALA A 138 -9.82 -0.90 -20.07
CA ALA A 138 -11.27 -0.94 -19.84
C ALA A 138 -11.74 -0.05 -18.69
N TRP A 139 -10.84 0.53 -17.87
CA TRP A 139 -11.25 1.44 -16.81
C TRP A 139 -11.79 2.76 -17.37
N SER A 140 -12.84 3.30 -16.74
CA SER A 140 -13.29 4.66 -17.03
C SER A 140 -12.20 5.67 -16.67
N ASP A 141 -12.19 6.83 -17.31
CA ASP A 141 -11.21 7.89 -17.02
C ASP A 141 -11.26 8.32 -15.54
N SER A 142 -12.44 8.30 -14.91
CA SER A 142 -12.60 8.57 -13.48
C SER A 142 -11.94 7.50 -12.59
N THR A 143 -12.12 6.23 -12.93
CA THR A 143 -11.52 5.10 -12.22
C THR A 143 -10.01 5.13 -12.36
N TYR A 144 -9.52 5.38 -13.56
CA TYR A 144 -8.10 5.46 -13.86
C TYR A 144 -7.41 6.61 -13.11
N LYS A 145 -7.97 7.83 -13.18
CA LYS A 145 -7.46 8.99 -12.42
C LYS A 145 -7.41 8.69 -10.92
N LYS A 146 -8.43 8.02 -10.40
CA LYS A 146 -8.49 7.64 -8.98
C LYS A 146 -7.46 6.56 -8.63
N ALA A 147 -7.26 5.55 -9.48
CA ALA A 147 -6.25 4.52 -9.31
C ALA A 147 -4.84 5.11 -9.30
N ALA A 148 -4.53 6.00 -10.24
CA ALA A 148 -3.25 6.70 -10.30
C ALA A 148 -3.02 7.55 -9.03
N SER A 149 -4.01 8.37 -8.66
CA SER A 149 -3.95 9.19 -7.45
C SER A 149 -3.77 8.37 -6.18
N ASN A 150 -4.50 7.25 -6.04
CA ASN A 150 -4.38 6.39 -4.87
C ASN A 150 -3.02 5.66 -4.83
N THR A 151 -2.50 5.22 -5.98
CA THR A 151 -1.17 4.58 -6.06
C THR A 151 -0.09 5.53 -5.56
N LEU A 152 -0.13 6.80 -6.00
CA LEU A 152 0.77 7.85 -5.51
C LEU A 152 0.61 8.13 -4.03
N LEU A 153 -0.64 8.20 -3.56
CA LEU A 153 -0.94 8.46 -2.15
C LEU A 153 -0.38 7.36 -1.24
N VAL A 154 -0.34 6.10 -1.68
CA VAL A 154 0.33 5.02 -0.94
C VAL A 154 1.83 5.30 -0.78
N LEU A 155 2.52 5.67 -1.86
CA LEU A 155 3.95 5.96 -1.83
C LEU A 155 4.27 7.17 -0.93
N VAL A 156 3.41 8.19 -0.98
CA VAL A 156 3.55 9.38 -0.12
C VAL A 156 3.32 9.02 1.35
N ASN A 157 2.22 8.32 1.66
CA ASN A 157 1.90 7.95 3.04
C ASN A 157 2.90 6.95 3.63
N ALA A 158 3.52 6.12 2.79
CA ALA A 158 4.61 5.23 3.18
C ALA A 158 5.93 5.97 3.46
N GLY A 159 6.09 7.18 2.91
CA GLY A 159 7.31 7.96 2.99
C GLY A 159 8.33 7.65 1.91
N LEU A 160 7.97 6.91 0.85
CA LEU A 160 8.85 6.64 -0.30
C LEU A 160 8.88 7.81 -1.29
N LEU A 161 7.82 8.63 -1.31
CA LEU A 161 7.74 9.86 -2.08
C LEU A 161 7.41 11.04 -1.16
N GLN A 162 8.09 12.17 -1.37
CA GLN A 162 7.78 13.42 -0.71
C GLN A 162 7.41 14.48 -1.75
N PRO A 163 6.21 15.08 -1.69
CA PRO A 163 5.85 16.19 -2.58
C PRO A 163 6.85 17.35 -2.43
N THR A 164 7.42 17.82 -3.55
CA THR A 164 8.39 18.94 -3.56
C THR A 164 7.77 20.27 -3.99
N SER A 165 6.59 20.24 -4.59
CA SER A 165 5.83 21.42 -4.93
C SER A 165 4.33 21.13 -4.86
N PRO A 166 3.49 22.17 -4.83
CA PRO A 166 2.05 22.00 -4.99
C PRO A 166 1.66 21.37 -6.34
N ARG A 167 2.56 21.39 -7.35
CA ARG A 167 2.30 20.98 -8.74
C ARG A 167 3.01 19.67 -9.15
N GLY A 168 2.97 18.66 -8.28
CA GLY A 168 3.00 17.25 -8.71
C GLY A 168 4.37 16.62 -8.98
N ASN A 169 5.46 17.25 -8.55
CA ASN A 169 6.76 16.58 -8.49
C ASN A 169 6.98 15.97 -7.10
N TYR A 170 7.65 14.82 -7.07
CA TYR A 170 7.89 14.06 -5.85
C TYR A 170 9.37 13.69 -5.74
N GLN A 171 9.97 14.01 -4.60
CA GLN A 171 11.30 13.56 -4.24
C GLN A 171 11.21 12.09 -3.80
N ILE A 172 12.02 11.23 -4.40
CA ILE A 172 12.22 9.85 -3.94
C ILE A 172 12.99 9.90 -2.62
N ARG A 173 12.49 9.15 -1.65
CA ARG A 173 13.10 8.98 -0.33
C ARG A 173 13.41 7.50 -0.14
N SER A 174 14.69 7.16 -0.08
CA SER A 174 15.15 5.85 0.39
C SER A 174 15.40 5.96 1.89
N VAL A 175 14.64 5.19 2.66
CA VAL A 175 14.81 5.05 4.11
C VAL A 175 14.96 3.56 4.38
N PRO A 176 15.96 3.12 5.18
CA PRO A 176 16.14 1.71 5.50
C PRO A 176 14.86 1.09 6.06
N VAL A 177 14.51 -0.12 5.60
CA VAL A 177 13.38 -0.86 6.17
C VAL A 177 13.71 -1.20 7.62
N PRO A 178 12.78 -1.00 8.57
CA PRO A 178 13.00 -1.34 9.97
C PRO A 178 13.47 -2.79 10.15
N SER A 179 14.48 -3.00 11.00
CA SER A 179 15.18 -4.28 11.16
C SER A 179 14.25 -5.45 11.45
N ALA A 180 13.23 -5.26 12.29
CA ALA A 180 12.25 -6.29 12.63
C ALA A 180 11.48 -6.79 11.40
N LEU A 181 11.00 -5.87 10.55
CA LEU A 181 10.35 -6.25 9.29
C LEU A 181 11.36 -6.87 8.31
N ARG A 182 12.57 -6.31 8.20
CA ARG A 182 13.61 -6.84 7.31
C ARG A 182 13.92 -8.30 7.66
N GLN A 183 14.13 -8.61 8.94
CA GLN A 183 14.40 -9.96 9.41
C GLN A 183 13.25 -10.91 9.08
N GLN A 184 12.00 -10.49 9.33
CA GLN A 184 10.81 -11.29 9.00
C GLN A 184 10.72 -11.58 7.48
N LEU A 185 10.93 -10.57 6.64
CA LEU A 185 10.89 -10.75 5.18
C LEU A 185 12.00 -11.69 4.68
N LEU A 186 13.20 -11.63 5.26
CA LEU A 186 14.28 -12.55 4.90
C LEU A 186 13.98 -13.97 5.36
N ALA A 187 13.42 -14.16 6.56
CA ALA A 187 13.00 -15.46 7.07
C ALA A 187 11.96 -16.13 6.14
N ASP A 188 11.03 -15.32 5.62
CA ASP A 188 9.97 -15.78 4.70
C ASP A 188 10.41 -15.86 3.23
N ARG A 189 11.67 -15.55 2.91
CA ARG A 189 12.23 -15.48 1.54
C ARG A 189 11.46 -14.51 0.63
N LEU A 190 11.19 -13.32 1.17
CA LEU A 190 10.48 -12.21 0.54
C LEU A 190 11.40 -10.99 0.31
N ASP A 191 12.69 -11.23 0.08
CA ASP A 191 13.74 -10.23 -0.12
C ASP A 191 13.43 -9.23 -1.25
N TYR A 192 12.76 -9.65 -2.32
CA TYR A 192 12.30 -8.77 -3.39
C TYR A 192 11.48 -7.56 -2.89
N TYR A 193 10.73 -7.71 -1.79
CA TYR A 193 9.96 -6.59 -1.22
C TYR A 193 10.85 -5.54 -0.55
N LEU A 194 12.08 -5.87 -0.14
CA LEU A 194 13.05 -4.88 0.34
C LEU A 194 13.43 -3.92 -0.78
N THR A 195 13.72 -4.46 -1.98
CA THR A 195 14.00 -3.64 -3.17
C THR A 195 12.81 -2.74 -3.53
N LEU A 196 11.58 -3.27 -3.47
CA LEU A 196 10.37 -2.46 -3.68
C LEU A 196 10.14 -1.40 -2.60
N MET A 197 10.71 -1.59 -1.40
CA MET A 197 10.70 -0.58 -0.34
C MET A 197 11.91 0.35 -0.42
N LEU A 198 12.67 0.31 -1.52
CA LEU A 198 13.84 1.12 -1.82
C LEU A 198 15.00 0.92 -0.84
N ASP A 199 15.08 -0.29 -0.28
CA ASP A 199 16.14 -0.73 0.62
C ASP A 199 17.14 -1.58 -0.18
N PHE A 200 18.37 -1.07 -0.30
CA PHE A 200 19.45 -1.62 -1.12
C PHE A 200 20.66 -1.98 -0.26
#